data_AF-A0A0D6Z9N2-F1
#
_entry.id   AF-A0A0D6Z9N2-F1
#
_cell.length_a   1.000
_cell.length_b   1.000
_cell.length_c   1.000
_cell.angle_alpha   90.00
_cell.angle_beta   90.00
_cell.angle_gamma   90.00
#
_symmetry.space_group_name_H-M   'P 1'
#
loop_
_entity.id
_entity.type
_entity.pdbx_description
1 polymer ?
#
loop_
_entity_poly.entity_id
_entity_poly.type
_entity_poly.pdbx_seq_one_letter_code
_entity_poly.pdbx_strand_id
1 'polypeptide(L)' 'MLTKRFMFTDYQVNCIEEETDEDNKNIIIMYIDCKFQNEEYELKVSEVERGYWSTFTVEKKNPGTSDFYYLSEWEHCFR' A
#
# COMPACT_ATOMS: atom_id res chain seq x y z
N MET A 1 -10.81 -4.90 -17.28
CA MET A 1 -9.83 -4.10 -16.51
C MET A 1 -10.45 -3.77 -15.16
N LEU A 2 -9.98 -4.38 -14.08
CA LEU A 2 -10.35 -3.96 -12.73
C LEU A 2 -9.66 -2.62 -12.46
N THR A 3 -10.39 -1.53 -12.67
CA THR A 3 -9.96 -0.22 -12.22
C THR A 3 -10.10 -0.19 -10.70
N LYS A 4 -9.04 -0.57 -9.98
CA LYS A 4 -8.97 -0.44 -8.51
C LYS A 4 -9.02 1.05 -8.17
N ARG A 5 -10.19 1.53 -7.75
CA ARG A 5 -10.38 2.91 -7.28
C ARG A 5 -10.16 2.93 -5.77
N PHE A 6 -8.94 3.24 -5.36
CA PHE A 6 -8.68 3.68 -3.99
C PHE A 6 -9.21 5.11 -3.86
N MET A 7 -10.38 5.30 -3.24
CA MET A 7 -10.85 6.64 -2.89
C MET A 7 -10.20 7.05 -1.57
N PHE A 8 -9.02 7.67 -1.69
CA PHE A 8 -8.43 8.46 -0.62
C PHE A 8 -8.48 9.93 -1.06
N THR A 9 -9.37 10.74 -0.49
CA THR A 9 -9.42 12.19 -0.76
C THR A 9 -8.22 12.86 -0.07
N ASP A 10 -7.48 13.71 -0.79
CA ASP A 10 -6.25 14.41 -0.35
C ASP A 10 -4.97 13.56 -0.24
N TYR A 11 -4.86 12.52 -1.06
CA TYR A 11 -3.69 11.63 -1.10
C TYR A 11 -3.01 11.72 -2.47
N GLN A 12 -1.68 11.80 -2.47
CA GLN A 12 -0.86 11.81 -3.68
C GLN A 12 -0.03 10.53 -3.76
N VAL A 13 -0.27 9.72 -4.79
CA VAL A 13 0.61 8.58 -5.07
C VAL A 13 1.88 9.12 -5.70
N ASN A 14 3.01 8.90 -5.04
CA ASN A 14 4.29 9.43 -5.49
C ASN A 14 5.16 8.40 -6.18
N CYS A 15 5.01 7.13 -5.82
CA CYS A 15 5.79 6.04 -6.39
C CYS A 15 4.96 4.75 -6.44
N ILE A 16 5.15 3.99 -7.51
CA ILE A 16 4.65 2.62 -7.65
C ILE A 16 5.85 1.77 -8.05
N GLU A 17 6.14 0.73 -7.27
CA GLU A 17 7.20 -0.23 -7.51
C GLU A 17 6.57 -1.60 -7.75
N GLU A 18 7.12 -2.35 -8.70
CA GLU A 18 6.78 -3.75 -8.94
C GLU A 18 8.02 -4.58 -8.62
N GLU A 19 7.87 -5.51 -7.67
CA GLU A 19 8.92 -6.45 -7.32
C GLU A 19 8.37 -7.88 -7.35
N THR A 20 9.28 -8.85 -7.32
CA THR A 20 8.95 -10.27 -7.28
C THR A 20 9.55 -10.87 -6.02
N ASP A 21 8.72 -11.46 -5.18
CA ASP A 21 9.13 -12.16 -3.97
C ASP A 21 9.96 -13.43 -4.29
N GLU A 22 10.63 -13.99 -3.28
CA GLU A 22 11.38 -15.26 -3.37
C GLU A 22 10.50 -16.42 -3.89
N ASP A 23 9.19 -16.33 -3.69
CA ASP A 23 8.17 -17.28 -4.17
C ASP A 23 7.66 -16.99 -5.61
N ASN A 24 8.30 -16.11 -6.37
CA ASN A 24 7.82 -15.61 -7.67
C ASN A 24 6.43 -14.95 -7.62
N LYS A 25 6.06 -14.37 -6.48
CA LYS A 25 4.81 -13.63 -6.32
C LYS A 25 5.05 -12.18 -6.72
N ASN A 26 4.21 -11.65 -7.60
CA ASN A 26 4.25 -10.23 -7.92
C ASN A 26 3.78 -9.44 -6.70
N ILE A 27 4.63 -8.52 -6.25
CA ILE A 27 4.33 -7.55 -5.22
C ILE A 27 4.24 -6.18 -5.86
N ILE A 28 3.12 -5.49 -5.66
CA ILE A 28 2.95 -4.09 -6.06
C ILE A 28 3.09 -3.26 -4.80
N ILE A 29 4.05 -2.34 -4.76
CA ILE A 29 4.23 -1.39 -3.64
C ILE A 29 3.83 0.00 -4.12
N MET A 30 2.99 0.68 -3.34
CA MET A 30 2.57 2.06 -3.59
C MET A 30 2.97 2.93 -2.40
N TYR A 31 3.67 4.03 -2.68
CA TYR A 31 4.01 5.06 -1.70
C TYR A 31 3.05 6.24 -1.88
N ILE A 32 2.36 6.58 -0.81
CA ILE A 32 1.25 7.53 -0.83
C ILE A 32 1.49 8.60 0.23
N ASP A 33 1.66 9.84 -0.19
CA ASP A 33 1.63 10.98 0.72
C ASP A 33 0.18 11.28 1.10
N CYS A 34 -0.03 11.56 2.38
CA CYS A 34 -1.35 11.84 2.91
C CYS A 34 -1.32 12.82 4.07
N LYS A 35 -2.47 13.44 4.33
CA LYS A 35 -2.63 14.39 5.44
C LYS A 35 -3.71 13.92 6.41
N PHE A 36 -3.35 13.83 7.69
CA PHE A 36 -4.29 13.52 8.76
C PHE A 36 -4.11 14.51 9.89
N GLN A 37 -5.20 15.15 10.34
CA GLN A 37 -5.16 16.16 11.42
C GLN A 37 -4.11 17.28 11.21
N ASN A 38 -3.95 17.74 9.97
CA ASN A 38 -2.96 18.74 9.53
C ASN A 38 -1.48 18.30 9.51
N GLU A 39 -1.18 17.04 9.79
CA GLU A 39 0.16 16.48 9.68
C GLU A 39 0.32 15.65 8.41
N GLU A 40 1.51 15.71 7.81
CA GLU A 40 1.87 14.95 6.62
C GLU A 40 2.42 13.57 7.03
N TYR A 41 1.93 12.53 6.37
CA TYR A 41 2.31 11.15 6.60
C TYR A 41 2.57 10.47 5.26
N GLU A 42 3.43 9.46 5.28
CA GLU A 42 3.67 8.60 4.13
C GLU A 42 3.15 7.20 4.43
N LEU A 43 2.35 6.65 3.53
CA LEU A 43 1.86 5.28 3.59
C LEU A 43 2.60 4.45 2.54
N LYS A 44 3.02 3.26 2.94
CA LYS A 44 3.50 2.22 2.05
C LYS A 44 2.44 1.12 2.01
N VAL A 45 1.86 0.89 0.84
CA VAL A 45 0.84 -0.13 0.62
C VAL A 45 1.42 -1.20 -0.28
N SER A 46 1.60 -2.41 0.23
CA SER A 46 2.00 -3.57 -0.58
C SER A 46 0.80 -4.45 -0.89
N GLU A 47 0.72 -4.94 -2.12
CA GLU A 47 -0.23 -5.95 -2.56
C GLU A 47 0.53 -7.19 -3.01
N VAL A 48 0.18 -8.36 -2.46
CA VAL A 48 0.71 -9.66 -2.88
C VAL A 48 -0.41 -10.52 -3.43
N GLU A 49 -0.36 -10.83 -4.72
CA GLU A 49 -1.35 -11.71 -5.37
C GLU A 49 -0.99 -13.18 -5.21
N ARG A 50 -1.96 -14.00 -4.80
CA ARG A 50 -1.83 -15.44 -4.53
C ARG A 50 -3.06 -16.18 -5.06
N GLY A 51 -3.07 -16.47 -6.36
CA GLY A 51 -4.18 -17.17 -7.01
C GLY A 51 -5.45 -16.32 -7.00
N TYR A 52 -6.50 -16.76 -6.29
CA TYR A 52 -7.77 -16.03 -6.19
C TYR A 52 -7.80 -15.01 -5.02
N TRP A 53 -6.67 -14.78 -4.37
CA TRP A 53 -6.56 -13.90 -3.21
C TRP A 53 -5.50 -12.82 -3.44
N SER A 54 -5.73 -11.62 -2.91
CA SER A 54 -4.70 -10.60 -2.70
C SER A 54 -4.64 -10.24 -1.24
N THR A 55 -3.44 -10.23 -0.68
CA THR A 55 -3.16 -9.67 0.64
C THR A 55 -2.64 -8.26 0.47
N PHE A 56 -3.19 -7.32 1.22
CA PHE A 56 -2.75 -5.93 1.25
C PHE A 56 -2.18 -5.62 2.63
N THR A 57 -0.95 -5.13 2.69
CA THR A 57 -0.32 -4.66 3.92
C THR A 57 -0.11 -3.16 3.83
N VAL A 58 -0.45 -2.45 4.91
CA VAL A 58 -0.25 -0.99 5.01
C VAL A 58 0.70 -0.71 6.15
N GLU A 59 1.74 0.03 5.81
CA GLU A 59 2.69 0.60 6.75
C GLU A 59 2.60 2.13 6.70
N LYS A 60 2.88 2.78 7.82
CA LYS A 60 2.81 4.22 8.00
C LYS A 60 4.15 4.74 8.51
N LYS A 61 4.63 5.84 7.92
CA LYS A 61 5.75 6.63 8.42
C LYS A 61 5.24 7.94 9.02
N ASN A 62 5.62 8.21 10.26
CA ASN A 62 5.20 9.41 10.99
C ASN A 62 6.11 10.61 10.70
N PRO A 63 5.63 11.86 10.87
CA PRO A 63 6.45 13.05 10.76
C PRO A 63 7.71 12.94 11.61
N GLY A 64 8.87 13.26 11.01
CA GLY A 64 10.15 13.26 11.72
C GLY A 64 10.77 11.87 11.97
N THR A 65 10.18 10.80 11.44
CA THR A 65 10.76 9.44 11.49
C THR A 65 11.29 8.99 10.13
N SER A 66 12.32 8.13 10.13
CA SER A 66 12.84 7.51 8.90
C SER A 66 12.09 6.22 8.53
N ASP A 67 11.48 5.57 9.51
CA ASP A 67 11.04 4.19 9.38
C ASP A 67 9.53 4.08 9.17
N PHE A 68 9.12 3.03 8.45
CA PHE A 68 7.74 2.62 8.33
C PHE A 68 7.36 1.68 9.48
N TYR A 69 6.13 1.80 9.96
CA TYR A 69 5.58 0.97 11.00
C TYR A 69 4.29 0.31 10.50
N TYR A 70 4.09 -0.96 10.83
CA TYR A 70 2.88 -1.70 10.48
C TYR A 70 1.62 -1.00 11.01
N LEU A 71 0.62 -0.82 10.15
CA LEU A 71 -0.67 -0.22 10.49
C LEU A 71 -1.81 -1.23 10.41
N SER A 72 -1.91 -1.97 9.30
CA SER A 72 -3.02 -2.89 9.06
C SER A 72 -2.70 -3.88 7.94
N GLU A 73 -3.47 -4.96 7.88
CA GLU A 73 -3.47 -5.95 6.82
C GLU A 73 -4.89 -6.42 6.54
N TRP A 74 -5.22 -6.65 5.26
CA TRP A 74 -6.48 -7.27 4.87
C TRP A 74 -6.32 -8.15 3.64
N GLU A 75 -7.23 -9.11 3.49
CA GLU A 75 -7.28 -10.02 2.36
C GLU A 75 -8.53 -9.77 1.51
N HIS A 76 -8.37 -9.87 0.19
CA HIS A 76 -9.45 -9.78 -0.78
C HIS A 76 -9.49 -11.02 -1.66
N CYS A 77 -10.66 -11.62 -1.83
CA CYS A 77 -10.86 -12.73 -2.74
C CYS A 77 -11.53 -12.25 -4.05
N PHE A 78 -10.89 -12.53 -5.17
CA PHE A 78 -11.44 -12.32 -6.51
C PHE A 78 -12.39 -13.47 -6.85
N ARG A 79 -13.65 -13.38 -6.39
CA ARG A 79 -14.72 -14.29 -6.85
C ARG A 79 -15.27 -13.87 -8.20
#